data_AF-A0A3D4GS94-F1
#
_entry.id   AF-A0A3D4GS94-F1
#
_cell.length_a   1.000
_cell.length_b   1.000
_cell.length_c   1.000
_cell.angle_alpha   90.00
_cell.angle_beta   90.00
_cell.angle_gamma   90.00
#
_symmetry.space_group_name_H-M   'P 1'
#
loop_
_entity.id
_entity.type
_entity.pdbx_description
1 polymer ?
#
loop_
_entity_poly.entity_id
_entity_poly.type
_entity_poly.pdbx_seq_one_letter_code
_entity_poly.pdbx_strand_id
1 'polypeptide(L)'
;QWVQSARPNTVWRSDERSDAAVATYDSPYAGLEEEVSHRRSVLFVKPDYFVLFDELQGQSRHTYEALFHFMPFRVLIDPQSMAVRTGRMNAANLEILPLTRMSPSLVCGQDDPVQGWLAMSGEDVPAPVVIYKKKASLPFRTGYVIYPFSDGQVTAGISTRITKRDDSWTIRITHADGTQDRLKMNWSGDGAPELL
;
A
#
# COMPACT_ATOMS: atom_id res chain seq x y z
N GLN A 1 -6.53 14.34 18.54
CA GLN A 1 -5.32 15.16 18.75
C GLN A 1 -4.14 14.42 18.14
N TRP A 2 -3.27 15.11 17.40
CA TRP A 2 -2.07 14.48 16.84
C TRP A 2 -1.02 14.26 17.94
N VAL A 3 -0.42 13.07 17.98
CA VAL A 3 0.70 12.76 18.89
C VAL A 3 1.95 12.57 18.04
N GLN A 4 3.02 13.25 18.42
CA GLN A 4 4.33 13.17 17.75
C GLN A 4 5.20 12.13 18.46
N SER A 5 5.86 11.25 17.70
CA SER A 5 6.82 10.27 18.23
C SER A 5 8.12 10.94 18.68
N ALA A 6 8.95 10.24 19.46
CA ALA A 6 10.31 10.64 19.81
C ALA A 6 11.24 10.81 18.59
N ARG A 7 10.85 10.26 17.43
CA ARG A 7 11.45 10.64 16.13
C ARG A 7 10.62 11.81 15.56
N PRO A 8 11.25 12.94 15.22
CA PRO A 8 10.55 14.21 14.93
C PRO A 8 9.57 14.15 13.75
N ASN A 9 9.61 13.11 12.91
CA ASN A 9 8.90 13.04 11.63
C ASN A 9 7.79 11.97 11.60
N THR A 10 7.17 11.65 12.75
CA THR A 10 6.02 10.73 12.80
C THR A 10 4.79 11.40 13.40
N VAL A 11 3.69 11.36 12.65
CA VAL A 11 2.44 12.05 12.96
C VAL A 11 1.34 11.00 13.07
N TRP A 12 0.69 10.88 14.24
CA TRP A 12 -0.38 9.90 14.53
C TRP A 12 -1.71 10.55 14.97
N ARG A 13 -2.84 10.12 14.39
CA ARG A 13 -4.20 10.51 14.79
C ARG A 13 -5.04 9.26 14.98
N SER A 14 -5.91 9.28 15.98
CA SER A 14 -6.92 8.26 16.20
C SER A 14 -8.25 8.94 16.55
N ASP A 15 -9.34 8.48 15.95
CA ASP A 15 -10.72 8.84 16.26
C ASP A 15 -11.65 7.61 16.16
N GLU A 16 -12.96 7.81 16.33
CA GLU A 16 -13.94 6.71 16.32
C GLU A 16 -14.05 6.00 14.96
N ARG A 17 -13.76 6.70 13.86
CA ARG A 17 -13.93 6.18 12.48
C ARG A 17 -12.61 5.78 11.83
N SER A 18 -11.49 6.34 12.26
CA SER A 18 -10.22 6.15 11.59
C SER A 18 -8.99 6.32 12.47
N ASP A 19 -7.90 5.66 12.09
CA ASP A 19 -6.56 5.95 12.57
C ASP A 19 -5.65 6.34 11.40
N ALA A 20 -4.78 7.33 11.59
CA ALA A 20 -3.82 7.77 10.58
C ALA A 20 -2.41 7.82 11.17
N ALA A 21 -1.44 7.28 10.43
CA ALA A 21 -0.02 7.37 10.73
C ALA A 21 0.74 7.90 9.52
N VAL A 22 1.65 8.85 9.72
CA VAL A 22 2.55 9.34 8.66
C VAL A 22 3.99 9.26 9.16
N ALA A 23 4.89 8.76 8.32
CA ALA A 23 6.32 8.75 8.59
C ALA A 23 7.12 8.97 7.30
N THR A 24 8.29 9.58 7.44
CA THR A 24 9.23 9.82 6.34
C THR A 24 10.56 9.15 6.66
N TYR A 25 11.10 8.45 5.66
CA TYR A 25 12.49 8.00 5.60
C TYR A 25 13.23 8.89 4.60
N ASP A 26 14.26 9.59 5.06
CA ASP A 26 15.02 10.60 4.31
C ASP A 26 16.53 10.33 4.33
N SER A 27 16.94 9.14 4.77
CA SER A 27 18.34 8.71 4.73
C SER A 27 18.69 8.08 3.38
N PRO A 28 19.99 8.02 3.01
CA PRO A 28 20.40 7.44 1.74
C PRO A 28 19.92 6.01 1.53
N TYR A 29 19.57 5.69 0.28
CA TYR A 29 19.29 4.34 -0.17
C TYR A 29 20.57 3.73 -0.76
N ALA A 30 20.90 2.50 -0.38
CA ALA A 30 22.03 1.79 -0.95
C ALA A 30 21.88 1.68 -2.47
N GLY A 31 22.93 2.04 -3.21
CA GLY A 31 22.94 2.00 -4.68
C GLY A 31 22.27 3.19 -5.37
N LEU A 32 21.83 4.21 -4.63
CA LEU A 32 21.42 5.50 -5.19
C LEU A 32 22.43 6.58 -4.82
N GLU A 33 22.94 7.29 -5.84
CA GLU A 33 23.83 8.44 -5.66
C GLU A 33 23.05 9.70 -5.22
N GLU A 34 21.81 9.84 -5.72
CA GLU A 34 20.91 10.94 -5.38
C GLU A 34 20.09 10.63 -4.12
N GLU A 35 19.84 11.66 -3.31
CA GLU A 35 18.94 11.55 -2.16
C GLU A 35 17.49 11.43 -2.62
N VAL A 36 16.85 10.32 -2.23
CA VAL A 36 15.42 10.08 -2.38
C VAL A 36 14.84 9.94 -0.98
N SER A 37 13.79 10.68 -0.68
CA SER A 37 13.01 10.47 0.55
C SER A 37 11.71 9.75 0.23
N HIS A 38 11.29 8.85 1.13
CA HIS A 38 10.05 8.10 1.04
C HIS A 38 9.18 8.42 2.25
N ARG A 39 8.05 9.07 1.98
CA ARG A 39 6.98 9.30 2.95
C ARG A 39 5.87 8.29 2.74
N ARG A 40 5.51 7.57 3.81
CA ARG A 40 4.33 6.69 3.85
C ARG A 40 3.30 7.24 4.80
N SER A 41 2.07 7.33 4.32
CA SER A 41 0.90 7.56 5.15
C SER A 41 -0.01 6.32 5.13
N VAL A 42 -0.48 5.90 6.29
CA VAL A 42 -1.40 4.78 6.47
C VAL A 42 -2.66 5.31 7.11
N LEU A 43 -3.81 5.04 6.51
CA LEU A 43 -5.12 5.29 7.08
C LEU A 43 -5.81 3.95 7.33
N PHE A 44 -6.14 3.64 8.58
CA PHE A 44 -7.05 2.56 8.94
C PHE A 44 -8.46 3.14 9.02
N VAL A 45 -9.36 2.67 8.16
CA VAL A 45 -10.79 2.99 8.20
C VAL A 45 -11.47 1.90 9.01
N LYS A 46 -11.97 2.25 10.19
CA LYS A 46 -12.47 1.28 11.16
C LYS A 46 -13.86 0.77 10.77
N PRO A 47 -14.14 -0.52 11.02
CA PRO A 47 -13.21 -1.57 11.48
C PRO A 47 -12.50 -2.32 10.34
N ASP A 48 -12.66 -1.86 9.10
CA ASP A 48 -12.64 -2.76 7.95
C ASP A 48 -11.29 -2.83 7.23
N TYR A 49 -10.67 -1.70 6.87
CA TYR A 49 -9.62 -1.73 5.85
C TYR A 49 -8.57 -0.63 5.99
N PHE A 50 -7.46 -0.81 5.29
CA PHE A 50 -6.36 0.16 5.26
C PHE A 50 -6.23 0.82 3.88
N VAL A 51 -5.79 2.07 3.87
CA VAL A 51 -5.31 2.76 2.68
C VAL A 51 -3.90 3.26 2.92
N LEU A 52 -2.98 2.82 2.08
CA LEU A 52 -1.59 3.25 2.10
C LEU A 52 -1.38 4.29 1.01
N PHE A 53 -0.60 5.31 1.33
CA PHE A 53 -0.16 6.36 0.42
C PHE A 53 1.36 6.43 0.50
N ASP A 54 2.02 6.38 -0.65
CA ASP A 54 3.47 6.53 -0.77
C ASP A 54 3.77 7.78 -1.59
N GLU A 55 4.66 8.62 -1.08
CA GLU A 55 5.30 9.71 -1.81
C GLU A 55 6.81 9.51 -1.80
N LEU A 56 7.40 9.56 -2.98
CA LEU A 56 8.84 9.65 -3.17
C LEU A 56 9.18 11.06 -3.64
N GLN A 57 10.05 11.74 -2.91
CA GLN A 57 10.62 13.04 -3.28
C GLN A 57 12.10 12.85 -3.63
N GLY A 58 12.59 13.66 -4.56
CA GLY A 58 13.96 13.55 -5.07
C GLY A 58 14.04 14.12 -6.48
N GLN A 59 15.15 13.85 -7.15
CA GLN A 59 15.39 14.28 -8.52
C GLN A 59 15.32 13.08 -9.47
N SER A 60 15.57 13.35 -10.75
CA SER A 60 15.72 12.34 -11.80
C SER A 60 14.58 11.31 -11.90
N ARG A 61 14.89 10.13 -12.44
CA ARG A 61 13.93 9.07 -12.76
C ARG A 61 14.38 7.76 -12.13
N HIS A 62 13.54 7.22 -11.25
CA HIS A 62 13.83 6.01 -10.51
C HIS A 62 12.84 4.88 -10.84
N THR A 63 13.20 3.67 -10.43
CA THR A 63 12.29 2.53 -10.40
C THR A 63 11.76 2.40 -8.98
N TYR A 64 10.46 2.65 -8.82
CA TYR A 64 9.74 2.38 -7.57
C TYR A 64 9.27 0.93 -7.56
N GLU A 65 9.45 0.26 -6.41
CA GLU A 65 8.97 -1.08 -6.14
C GLU A 65 8.32 -1.13 -4.75
N ALA A 66 7.04 -1.49 -4.69
CA ALA A 66 6.38 -1.85 -3.45
C ALA A 66 6.25 -3.36 -3.35
N LEU A 67 6.85 -3.92 -2.30
CA LEU A 67 6.86 -5.34 -2.02
C LEU A 67 5.82 -5.67 -0.95
N PHE A 68 4.90 -6.57 -1.27
CA PHE A 68 3.94 -7.16 -0.33
C PHE A 68 4.27 -8.63 -0.13
N HIS A 69 4.74 -8.96 1.06
CA HIS A 69 5.13 -10.32 1.44
C HIS A 69 3.93 -11.06 2.04
N PHE A 70 3.69 -12.28 1.59
CA PHE A 70 2.60 -13.13 2.05
C PHE A 70 3.14 -14.37 2.74
N MET A 71 2.31 -14.96 3.59
CA MET A 71 2.50 -16.34 4.04
C MET A 71 2.43 -17.31 2.84
N PRO A 72 2.94 -18.56 2.96
CA PRO A 72 3.00 -19.56 1.88
C PRO A 72 1.63 -20.10 1.41
N PHE A 73 0.77 -19.21 0.92
CA PHE A 73 -0.56 -19.52 0.37
C PHE A 73 -0.66 -19.02 -1.06
N ARG A 74 -1.69 -19.47 -1.78
CA ARG A 74 -1.94 -19.04 -3.16
C ARG A 74 -2.25 -17.54 -3.21
N VAL A 75 -1.58 -16.83 -4.11
CA VAL A 75 -1.83 -15.41 -4.42
C VAL A 75 -2.21 -15.28 -5.89
N LEU A 76 -3.23 -14.47 -6.18
CA LEU A 76 -3.81 -14.27 -7.50
C LEU A 76 -3.69 -12.81 -7.90
N ILE A 77 -3.41 -12.55 -9.18
CA ILE A 77 -3.44 -11.22 -9.78
C ILE A 77 -4.68 -11.12 -10.67
N ASP A 78 -5.49 -10.09 -10.45
CA ASP A 78 -6.61 -9.74 -11.31
C ASP A 78 -6.09 -8.97 -12.55
N PRO A 79 -6.27 -9.50 -13.77
CA PRO A 79 -5.71 -8.89 -14.97
C PRO A 79 -6.40 -7.59 -15.41
N GLN A 80 -7.56 -7.25 -14.83
CA GLN A 80 -8.29 -6.03 -15.17
C GLN A 80 -7.96 -4.90 -14.19
N SER A 81 -8.10 -5.16 -12.89
CA SER A 81 -7.88 -4.16 -11.84
C SER A 81 -6.42 -4.05 -11.41
N MET A 82 -5.58 -5.03 -11.77
CA MET A 82 -4.24 -5.23 -11.20
C MET A 82 -4.27 -5.47 -9.68
N ALA A 83 -5.44 -5.77 -9.12
CA ALA A 83 -5.55 -6.14 -7.71
C ALA A 83 -4.89 -7.49 -7.45
N VAL A 84 -4.36 -7.64 -6.25
CA VAL A 84 -3.77 -8.88 -5.75
C VAL A 84 -4.64 -9.44 -4.65
N ARG A 85 -4.89 -10.75 -4.67
CA ARG A 85 -5.76 -11.43 -3.72
C ARG A 85 -5.09 -12.65 -3.14
N THR A 86 -5.20 -12.87 -1.85
CA THR A 86 -4.97 -14.22 -1.31
C THR A 86 -6.14 -15.14 -1.71
N GLY A 87 -5.85 -16.41 -1.96
CA GLY A 87 -6.81 -17.42 -2.38
C GLY A 87 -6.88 -18.60 -1.41
N ARG A 88 -7.11 -18.32 -0.12
CA ARG A 88 -7.23 -19.32 0.94
C ARG A 88 -8.65 -19.89 0.95
N MET A 89 -8.77 -21.21 1.09
CA MET A 89 -10.05 -21.90 1.25
C MET A 89 -10.48 -21.88 2.72
N ASN A 90 -11.78 -21.67 2.97
CA ASN A 90 -12.38 -21.71 4.32
C ASN A 90 -11.65 -20.82 5.35
N ALA A 91 -11.11 -19.70 4.90
CA ALA A 91 -10.40 -18.74 5.73
C ALA A 91 -10.52 -17.33 5.14
N ALA A 92 -10.35 -16.31 5.99
CA ALA A 92 -10.30 -14.92 5.56
C ALA A 92 -9.14 -14.67 4.57
N ASN A 93 -9.41 -13.77 3.63
CA ASN A 93 -8.50 -13.37 2.57
C ASN A 93 -8.29 -11.86 2.57
N LEU A 94 -7.33 -11.41 1.77
CA LEU A 94 -6.93 -10.02 1.62
C LEU A 94 -6.91 -9.64 0.14
N GLU A 95 -7.42 -8.46 -0.18
CA GLU A 95 -7.30 -7.83 -1.50
C GLU A 95 -6.46 -6.55 -1.40
N ILE A 96 -5.45 -6.42 -2.26
CA ILE A 96 -4.62 -5.23 -2.42
C ILE A 96 -4.93 -4.61 -3.78
N LEU A 97 -5.63 -3.47 -3.78
CA LEU A 97 -6.01 -2.74 -4.98
C LEU A 97 -5.12 -1.49 -5.16
N PRO A 98 -4.29 -1.41 -6.22
CA PRO A 98 -3.43 -0.24 -6.44
C PRO A 98 -4.24 0.99 -6.89
N LEU A 99 -3.98 2.14 -6.27
CA LEU A 99 -4.58 3.43 -6.63
C LEU A 99 -3.93 4.04 -7.89
N THR A 100 -2.75 3.58 -8.28
CA THR A 100 -2.11 3.94 -9.54
C THR A 100 -1.86 2.69 -10.34
N ARG A 101 -2.27 2.68 -11.62
CA ARG A 101 -2.04 1.54 -12.49
C ARG A 101 -0.55 1.20 -12.55
N MET A 102 -0.23 0.00 -12.06
CA MET A 102 1.07 -0.65 -12.03
C MET A 102 0.83 -2.12 -12.28
N SER A 103 1.73 -2.76 -13.02
CA SER A 103 1.65 -4.21 -13.25
C SER A 103 2.35 -4.92 -12.09
N PRO A 104 1.64 -5.69 -11.26
CA PRO A 104 2.27 -6.52 -10.25
C PRO A 104 2.98 -7.70 -10.90
N SER A 105 4.14 -8.07 -10.37
CA SER A 105 4.75 -9.38 -10.59
C SER A 105 4.70 -10.20 -9.29
N LEU A 106 4.68 -11.52 -9.41
CA LEU A 106 4.71 -12.45 -8.28
C LEU A 106 6.05 -13.21 -8.30
N VAL A 107 6.77 -13.16 -7.18
CA VAL A 107 8.03 -13.88 -6.94
C VAL A 107 7.81 -14.86 -5.80
N CYS A 108 8.37 -16.06 -5.86
CA CYS A 108 8.29 -17.07 -4.80
C CYS A 108 9.54 -17.94 -4.85
N GLY A 109 10.39 -17.85 -3.82
CA GLY A 109 11.63 -18.63 -3.71
C GLY A 109 12.67 -18.30 -4.78
N GLN A 110 12.97 -17.02 -5.02
CA GLN A 110 13.99 -16.60 -5.97
C GLN A 110 15.35 -16.43 -5.28
N ASP A 111 16.41 -16.99 -5.86
CA ASP A 111 17.77 -16.95 -5.28
C ASP A 111 18.58 -15.71 -5.69
N ASP A 112 18.39 -15.18 -6.90
CA ASP A 112 19.16 -14.03 -7.40
C ASP A 112 18.29 -13.03 -8.20
N PRO A 113 18.10 -11.79 -7.70
CA PRO A 113 18.33 -11.38 -6.31
C PRO A 113 17.45 -12.19 -5.34
N VAL A 114 17.93 -12.43 -4.12
CA VAL A 114 17.18 -13.16 -3.08
C VAL A 114 15.85 -12.47 -2.82
N GLN A 115 14.73 -13.17 -3.07
CA GLN A 115 13.39 -12.62 -2.85
C GLN A 115 12.33 -13.72 -2.71
N GLY A 116 11.34 -13.51 -1.86
CA GLY A 116 10.22 -14.44 -1.71
C GLY A 116 10.53 -15.67 -0.87
N TRP A 117 11.15 -15.45 0.29
CA TRP A 117 11.45 -16.47 1.28
C TRP A 117 10.88 -16.05 2.64
N LEU A 118 10.48 -17.02 3.45
CA LEU A 118 10.01 -16.84 4.82
C LEU A 118 10.70 -17.87 5.72
N ALA A 119 11.34 -17.42 6.79
CA ALA A 119 11.87 -18.31 7.81
C ALA A 119 10.73 -18.88 8.67
N MET A 120 10.48 -20.18 8.58
CA MET A 120 9.50 -20.90 9.38
C MET A 120 10.18 -22.06 10.10
N SER A 121 10.10 -22.10 11.43
CA SER A 121 10.70 -23.15 12.26
C SER A 121 12.21 -23.36 12.02
N GLY A 122 12.93 -22.31 11.63
CA GLY A 122 14.37 -22.36 11.36
C GLY A 122 14.74 -22.77 9.92
N GLU A 123 13.75 -22.96 9.04
CA GLU A 123 13.95 -23.30 7.63
C GLU A 123 13.46 -22.18 6.71
N ASP A 124 14.14 -21.98 5.59
CA ASP A 124 13.73 -21.05 4.54
C ASP A 124 12.66 -21.69 3.66
N VAL A 125 11.44 -21.17 3.73
CA VAL A 125 10.30 -21.65 2.95
C VAL A 125 9.99 -20.63 1.84
N PRO A 126 9.85 -21.07 0.57
CA PRO A 126 9.37 -20.21 -0.51
C PRO A 126 8.02 -19.58 -0.15
N ALA A 127 7.96 -18.25 -0.22
CA ALA A 127 6.79 -17.46 0.14
C ALA A 127 6.48 -16.42 -0.93
N PRO A 128 5.21 -16.26 -1.34
CA PRO A 128 4.85 -15.32 -2.39
C PRO A 128 5.13 -13.87 -1.98
N VAL A 129 5.74 -13.11 -2.89
CA VAL A 129 5.90 -11.67 -2.79
C VAL A 129 5.38 -11.03 -4.06
N VAL A 130 4.44 -10.10 -3.88
CA VAL A 130 3.97 -9.24 -4.96
C VAL A 130 4.81 -7.99 -5.00
N ILE A 131 5.25 -7.63 -6.20
CA ILE A 131 6.03 -6.43 -6.47
C ILE A 131 5.25 -5.54 -7.43
N TYR A 132 4.73 -4.42 -6.94
CA TYR A 132 4.21 -3.36 -7.80
C TYR A 132 5.36 -2.47 -8.26
N LYS A 133 5.64 -2.48 -9.55
CA LYS A 133 6.80 -1.80 -10.14
C LYS A 133 6.39 -0.66 -11.07
N LYS A 134 7.09 0.47 -10.98
CA LYS A 134 6.91 1.60 -11.89
C LYS A 134 8.19 2.42 -12.07
N LYS A 135 8.53 2.73 -13.32
CA LYS A 135 9.53 3.76 -13.65
C LYS A 135 8.86 5.12 -13.66
N ALA A 136 9.29 6.05 -12.79
CA ALA A 136 8.69 7.37 -12.65
C ALA A 136 9.75 8.45 -12.38
N SER A 137 9.49 9.66 -12.87
CA SER A 137 10.22 10.85 -12.41
C SER A 137 9.69 11.28 -11.05
N LEU A 138 10.56 11.82 -10.20
CA LEU A 138 10.17 12.34 -8.90
C LEU A 138 9.70 13.81 -9.00
N PRO A 139 8.72 14.23 -8.17
CA PRO A 139 8.05 13.45 -7.14
C PRO A 139 7.08 12.41 -7.71
N PHE A 140 7.04 11.23 -7.09
CA PHE A 140 6.12 10.16 -7.46
C PHE A 140 5.19 9.84 -6.29
N ARG A 141 3.88 9.85 -6.55
CA ARG A 141 2.83 9.58 -5.56
C ARG A 141 1.99 8.39 -6.00
N THR A 142 1.75 7.47 -5.07
CA THR A 142 0.91 6.29 -5.28
C THR A 142 0.20 5.86 -4.00
N GLY A 143 -0.55 4.76 -4.07
CA GLY A 143 -1.20 4.18 -2.91
C GLY A 143 -1.88 2.87 -3.20
N TYR A 144 -2.40 2.24 -2.15
CA TYR A 144 -3.02 0.91 -2.19
C TYR A 144 -4.17 0.86 -1.20
N VAL A 145 -5.31 0.30 -1.61
CA VAL A 145 -6.35 -0.13 -0.66
C VAL A 145 -6.05 -1.57 -0.29
N ILE A 146 -6.02 -1.87 1.00
CA ILE A 146 -5.84 -3.22 1.55
C ILE A 146 -7.11 -3.59 2.29
N TYR A 147 -7.88 -4.50 1.72
CA TYR A 147 -9.24 -4.82 2.15
C TYR A 147 -9.39 -6.31 2.48
N PRO A 148 -9.69 -6.67 3.75
CA PRO A 148 -10.01 -8.05 4.13
C PRO A 148 -11.36 -8.50 3.57
N PHE A 149 -11.49 -9.76 3.19
CA PHE A 149 -12.78 -10.33 2.80
C PHE A 149 -12.95 -11.76 3.33
N SER A 150 -14.20 -12.15 3.56
CA SER A 150 -14.54 -13.42 4.21
C SER A 150 -14.32 -14.61 3.28
N ASP A 151 -14.34 -15.81 3.87
CA ASP A 151 -14.37 -17.03 3.08
C ASP A 151 -15.65 -17.14 2.25
N GLY A 152 -15.58 -17.89 1.15
CA GLY A 152 -16.68 -17.99 0.18
C GLY A 152 -16.77 -16.82 -0.82
N GLN A 153 -16.06 -15.71 -0.59
CA GLN A 153 -15.89 -14.64 -1.57
C GLN A 153 -14.59 -14.83 -2.36
N VAL A 154 -14.57 -14.35 -3.61
CA VAL A 154 -13.38 -14.37 -4.48
C VAL A 154 -12.69 -13.01 -4.60
N THR A 155 -13.32 -11.96 -4.07
CA THR A 155 -12.86 -10.56 -4.08
C THR A 155 -13.54 -9.82 -2.93
N ALA A 156 -12.91 -8.74 -2.48
CA ALA A 156 -13.55 -7.77 -1.58
C ALA A 156 -14.70 -6.99 -2.27
N GLY A 157 -14.79 -7.04 -3.61
CA GLY A 157 -15.85 -6.36 -4.36
C GLY A 157 -15.74 -4.83 -4.31
N ILE A 158 -14.54 -4.31 -4.02
CA ILE A 158 -14.30 -2.87 -3.94
C ILE A 158 -13.88 -2.28 -5.29
N SER A 159 -14.19 -1.01 -5.50
CA SER A 159 -13.65 -0.23 -6.61
C SER A 159 -13.27 1.17 -6.17
N THR A 160 -12.29 1.77 -6.84
CA THR A 160 -11.77 3.09 -6.49
C THR A 160 -11.93 4.08 -7.64
N ARG A 161 -12.35 5.31 -7.31
CA ARG A 161 -12.25 6.46 -8.22
C ARG A 161 -11.42 7.56 -7.57
N ILE A 162 -10.45 8.08 -8.29
CA ILE A 162 -9.50 9.08 -7.77
C ILE A 162 -9.65 10.37 -8.56
N THR A 163 -9.78 11.47 -7.84
CA THR A 163 -9.71 12.82 -8.38
C THR A 163 -8.48 13.50 -7.81
N LYS A 164 -7.61 14.02 -8.67
CA LYS A 164 -6.39 14.73 -8.28
C LYS A 164 -6.57 16.21 -8.55
N ARG A 165 -6.30 17.05 -7.56
CA ARG A 165 -6.28 18.53 -7.68
C ARG A 165 -5.12 19.06 -6.85
N ASP A 166 -4.21 19.78 -7.49
CA ASP A 166 -3.00 20.30 -6.88
C ASP A 166 -2.26 19.19 -6.10
N ASP A 167 -1.91 19.45 -4.84
CA ASP A 167 -1.30 18.50 -3.91
C ASP A 167 -2.33 17.67 -3.12
N SER A 168 -3.54 17.47 -3.65
CA SER A 168 -4.57 16.68 -2.98
C SER A 168 -5.17 15.61 -3.87
N TRP A 169 -5.34 14.41 -3.29
CA TRP A 169 -6.12 13.33 -3.88
C TRP A 169 -7.42 13.21 -3.10
N THR A 170 -8.54 13.09 -3.81
CA THR A 170 -9.80 12.60 -3.26
C THR A 170 -10.04 11.21 -3.82
N ILE A 171 -10.19 10.25 -2.93
CA ILE A 171 -10.40 8.84 -3.27
C ILE A 171 -11.83 8.51 -2.85
N ARG A 172 -12.60 7.92 -3.76
CA ARG A 172 -13.88 7.30 -3.46
C ARG A 172 -13.71 5.80 -3.54
N ILE A 173 -14.01 5.10 -2.46
CA ILE A 173 -14.07 3.64 -2.41
C ILE A 173 -15.55 3.27 -2.46
N THR A 174 -15.94 2.43 -3.41
CA THR A 174 -17.29 1.85 -3.48
C THR A 174 -17.21 0.40 -3.07
N HIS A 175 -17.99 0.02 -2.06
CA HIS A 175 -18.03 -1.32 -1.49
C HIS A 175 -18.97 -2.24 -2.28
N ALA A 176 -18.91 -3.54 -1.99
CA ALA A 176 -19.72 -4.55 -2.67
C ALA A 176 -21.24 -4.32 -2.53
N ASP A 177 -21.68 -3.74 -1.42
CA ASP A 177 -23.09 -3.38 -1.14
C ASP A 177 -23.51 -2.04 -1.78
N GLY A 178 -22.60 -1.36 -2.47
CA GLY A 178 -22.82 -0.06 -3.10
C GLY A 178 -22.63 1.15 -2.17
N THR A 179 -22.36 0.95 -0.87
CA THR A 179 -21.96 2.04 0.03
C THR A 179 -20.64 2.65 -0.41
N GLN A 180 -20.37 3.87 0.05
CA GLN A 180 -19.20 4.63 -0.38
C GLN A 180 -18.51 5.33 0.77
N ASP A 181 -17.20 5.11 0.87
CA ASP A 181 -16.30 5.93 1.64
C ASP A 181 -15.60 6.96 0.76
N ARG A 182 -15.39 8.15 1.32
CA ARG A 182 -14.65 9.22 0.66
C ARG A 182 -13.48 9.62 1.54
N LEU A 183 -12.29 9.61 0.96
CA LEU A 183 -11.05 9.91 1.67
C LEU A 183 -10.32 11.03 0.94
N LYS A 184 -9.55 11.80 1.70
CA LYS A 184 -8.66 12.82 1.15
C LYS A 184 -7.24 12.52 1.60
N MET A 185 -6.28 12.61 0.68
CA MET A 185 -4.86 12.66 1.00
C MET A 185 -4.32 14.02 0.57
N ASN A 186 -3.83 14.81 1.52
CA ASN A 186 -3.11 16.05 1.25
C ASN A 186 -1.61 15.78 1.34
N TRP A 187 -0.89 16.10 0.27
CA TRP A 187 0.53 15.82 0.15
C TRP A 187 1.40 16.99 0.60
N SER A 188 0.88 18.21 0.73
CA SER A 188 1.67 19.37 1.15
C SER A 188 2.02 19.31 2.65
N GLY A 189 3.25 19.68 3.01
CA GLY A 189 3.71 19.78 4.41
C GLY A 189 3.47 18.49 5.21
N ASP A 190 2.99 18.65 6.45
CA ASP A 190 2.61 17.53 7.35
C ASP A 190 1.21 16.95 7.02
N GLY A 191 0.77 17.10 5.77
CA GLY A 191 -0.52 16.60 5.30
C GLY A 191 -0.67 15.09 5.52
N ALA A 192 -1.83 14.70 6.03
CA ALA A 192 -2.17 13.32 6.36
C ALA A 192 -3.45 12.89 5.63
N PRO A 193 -3.70 11.58 5.51
CA PRO A 193 -4.94 11.07 4.97
C PRO A 193 -6.07 11.24 5.99
N GLU A 194 -7.27 11.53 5.48
CA GLU A 194 -8.46 11.77 6.28
C GLU A 194 -9.66 11.07 5.64
N LEU A 195 -10.48 10.42 6.47
CA LEU A 195 -11.83 9.99 6.10
C LEU A 195 -12.78 11.21 6.18
N LEU A 196 -13.56 11.44 5.12
CA LEU A 196 -14.48 12.58 5.00
C LEU A 196 -15.91 12.27 5.49
#